data_AF-A0A920V5P6-F1
#
_entry.id   AF-A0A920V5P6-F1
#
_cell.length_a   1.000
_cell.length_b   1.000
_cell.length_c   1.000
_cell.angle_alpha   90.00
_cell.angle_beta   90.00
_cell.angle_gamma   90.00
#
_symmetry.space_group_name_H-M   'P 1'
#
loop_
_entity.id
_entity.type
_entity.pdbx_description
1 polymer ?
#
loop_
_entity_poly.entity_id
_entity_poly.type
_entity_poly.pdbx_seq_one_letter_code
_entity_poly.pdbx_strand_id
1 'polypeptide(L)'
;MVWKNKISRLYLRQRIGLSTTYQEIKGQVFQKKFYKGQKQKWFLAKLLSDDTKINLHASRPIEFDEWVWSSYWYPLKTVVPFKKEVYRKALINLLPEYNKLISR
;
A
#
# COMPACT_ATOMS: atom_id res chain seq x y z
N MET A 1 2.66 11.64 -13.08
CA MET A 1 3.88 11.15 -12.41
C MET A 1 3.68 11.37 -10.91
N VAL A 2 3.19 10.36 -10.17
CA VAL A 2 3.08 10.43 -8.71
C VAL A 2 3.48 9.07 -8.15
N TRP A 3 4.49 9.11 -7.30
CA TRP A 3 5.12 8.01 -6.60
C TRP A 3 4.32 7.62 -5.34
N LYS A 4 4.51 6.39 -4.87
CA LYS A 4 5.00 6.02 -3.51
C LYS A 4 4.35 4.73 -3.00
N ASN A 5 4.92 3.59 -3.41
CA ASN A 5 4.83 2.38 -2.60
C ASN A 5 6.10 2.26 -1.77
N LYS A 6 5.95 2.64 -0.49
CA LYS A 6 6.97 2.73 0.55
C LYS A 6 6.86 1.47 1.40
N ILE A 7 7.63 0.42 1.08
CA ILE A 7 7.69 -0.73 1.97
C ILE A 7 8.74 -0.42 3.03
N SER A 8 8.27 -0.14 4.21
CA SER A 8 8.71 -0.77 5.45
C SER A 8 7.77 -0.18 6.45
N ARG A 9 6.93 -1.05 7.00
CA ARG A 9 6.32 -0.85 8.30
C ARG A 9 5.04 0.03 8.29
N LEU A 10 4.64 0.77 7.24
CA LEU A 10 3.35 1.52 7.23
C LEU A 10 2.22 0.80 6.47
N TYR A 11 1.15 0.41 7.15
CA TYR A 11 -0.15 0.15 6.53
C TYR A 11 -0.81 1.51 6.24
N LEU A 12 -1.15 1.75 4.97
CA LEU A 12 -1.85 2.95 4.54
C LEU A 12 -3.26 2.55 4.08
N ARG A 13 -4.29 3.06 4.76
CA ARG A 13 -5.68 2.84 4.37
C ARG A 13 -6.02 3.82 3.25
N GLN A 14 -6.03 3.32 2.01
CA GLN A 14 -6.43 4.12 0.85
C GLN A 14 -7.91 4.52 0.99
N ARG A 15 -8.20 5.81 0.85
CA ARG A 15 -9.58 6.33 0.86
C ARG A 15 -10.30 5.84 -0.38
N ILE A 16 -10.89 4.65 -0.29
CA ILE A 16 -12.03 4.31 -1.11
C ILE A 16 -13.20 5.11 -0.53
N GLY A 17 -13.89 5.90 -1.36
CA GLY A 17 -15.06 6.64 -0.95
C GLY A 17 -16.00 5.74 -0.13
N LEU A 18 -16.33 6.23 1.08
CA LEU A 18 -17.33 5.80 2.05
C LEU A 18 -18.07 4.47 1.78
N SER A 19 -18.00 3.55 2.74
CA SER A 19 -19.02 2.50 2.95
C SER A 19 -19.22 1.49 1.80
N THR A 20 -18.15 0.91 1.28
CA THR A 20 -18.29 -0.21 0.34
C THR A 20 -17.44 -1.38 0.79
N THR A 21 -18.11 -2.38 1.36
CA THR A 21 -17.52 -3.68 1.70
C THR A 21 -17.02 -4.37 0.41
N TYR A 22 -16.04 -5.27 0.52
CA TYR A 22 -15.51 -6.04 -0.63
C TYR A 22 -16.61 -6.71 -1.48
N GLN A 23 -17.74 -7.04 -0.86
CA GLN A 23 -18.90 -7.64 -1.52
C GLN A 23 -19.66 -6.65 -2.42
N GLU A 24 -19.77 -5.37 -2.04
CA GLU A 24 -20.44 -4.35 -2.86
C GLU A 24 -19.58 -3.92 -4.08
N ILE A 25 -18.25 -3.98 -3.97
CA ILE A 25 -17.32 -3.72 -5.08
C ILE A 25 -17.45 -4.80 -6.17
N LYS A 26 -17.74 -6.06 -5.79
CA LYS A 26 -17.99 -7.14 -6.75
C LYS A 26 -19.27 -6.92 -7.58
N GLY A 27 -20.28 -6.26 -7.00
CA GLY A 27 -21.58 -6.06 -7.65
C GLY A 27 -21.62 -4.92 -8.67
N GLN A 28 -20.83 -3.85 -8.48
CA GLN A 28 -20.98 -2.62 -9.29
C GLN A 28 -19.83 -2.31 -10.27
N VAL A 29 -18.62 -2.89 -10.15
CA VAL A 29 -17.44 -2.39 -10.89
C VAL A 29 -16.65 -3.46 -11.65
N PHE A 30 -17.34 -4.39 -12.31
CA PHE A 30 -16.74 -5.11 -13.45
C PHE A 30 -17.63 -5.04 -14.71
N GLN A 31 -18.37 -3.93 -14.90
CA GLN A 31 -18.63 -3.48 -16.27
C GLN A 31 -17.28 -3.19 -16.91
N LYS A 32 -16.81 -4.17 -17.69
CA LYS A 32 -15.68 -4.30 -18.61
C LYS A 32 -15.00 -2.99 -19.08
N LYS A 33 -14.56 -2.12 -18.18
CA LYS A 33 -13.60 -1.05 -18.48
C LYS A 33 -12.24 -1.72 -18.59
N PHE A 34 -11.63 -1.63 -19.77
CA PHE A 34 -10.27 -2.08 -20.05
C PHE A 34 -9.28 -1.24 -19.25
N TYR A 35 -9.13 -1.54 -17.95
CA TYR A 35 -8.08 -0.96 -17.14
C TYR A 35 -6.74 -1.48 -17.65
N LYS A 36 -6.04 -0.66 -18.43
CA LYS A 36 -4.63 -0.91 -18.75
C LYS A 36 -3.86 -0.90 -17.43
N GLY A 37 -3.30 -2.04 -17.04
CA GLY A 37 -2.57 -2.19 -15.79
C GLY A 37 -1.44 -1.16 -15.64
N GLN A 38 -0.98 -0.95 -14.41
CA GLN A 38 0.07 0.03 -14.12
C GLN A 38 1.44 -0.67 -13.97
N LYS A 39 2.46 -0.15 -14.66
CA LYS A 39 3.87 -0.50 -14.39
C LYS A 39 4.30 0.21 -13.11
N GLN A 40 4.72 -0.55 -12.09
CA GLN A 40 5.04 -0.02 -10.76
C GLN A 40 6.46 -0.41 -10.36
N LYS A 41 7.21 0.53 -9.77
CA LYS A 41 8.49 0.29 -9.09
C LYS A 41 8.27 0.40 -7.58
N TRP A 42 8.88 -0.50 -6.82
CA TRP A 42 8.72 -0.63 -5.38
C TRP A 42 10.02 -0.29 -4.66
N PHE A 43 9.93 0.43 -3.54
CA PHE A 43 11.09 0.87 -2.78
C PHE A 43 10.96 0.44 -1.32
N LEU A 44 12.08 0.04 -0.73
CA LEU A 44 12.20 -0.20 0.70
C LEU A 44 12.78 1.05 1.39
N ALA A 45 12.12 1.60 2.40
CA ALA A 45 12.59 2.83 3.06
C ALA A 45 12.39 2.79 4.59
N LYS A 46 13.41 3.23 5.33
CA LYS A 46 13.35 3.43 6.79
C LYS A 46 12.97 4.87 7.09
N LEU A 47 12.00 5.09 7.97
CA LEU A 47 11.71 6.42 8.50
C LEU A 47 12.78 6.77 9.53
N LEU A 48 13.46 7.91 9.34
CA LEU A 48 14.49 8.41 10.25
C LEU A 48 13.98 9.55 11.14
N SER A 49 12.85 10.17 10.76
CA SER A 49 12.19 11.22 11.51
C SER A 49 11.15 10.66 12.47
N ASP A 50 10.66 11.50 13.38
CA ASP A 50 9.51 11.18 14.21
C ASP A 50 8.26 10.90 13.38
N ASP A 51 7.42 10.01 13.91
CA ASP A 51 6.13 9.64 13.34
C ASP A 51 5.18 10.82 13.20
N THR A 52 5.31 11.84 14.06
CA THR A 52 4.53 13.08 14.02
C THR A 52 4.74 13.89 12.75
N LYS A 53 5.81 13.61 11.98
CA LYS A 53 6.09 14.25 10.69
C LYS A 53 5.29 13.63 9.54
N ILE A 54 4.57 12.53 9.74
CA ILE A 54 3.71 11.94 8.73
C ILE A 54 2.40 12.72 8.65
N ASN A 55 2.26 13.56 7.62
CA ASN A 55 1.04 14.32 7.35
C ASN A 55 0.35 13.81 6.06
N LEU A 56 -0.79 13.12 6.22
CA LEU A 56 -1.59 12.59 5.10
C LEU A 56 -2.42 13.66 4.38
N HIS A 57 -2.60 14.84 4.98
CA HIS A 57 -3.40 15.95 4.45
C HIS A 57 -2.56 17.01 3.72
N ALA A 58 -1.26 16.76 3.55
CA ALA A 58 -0.35 17.70 2.90
C ALA A 58 -0.60 17.89 1.39
N SER A 59 -1.42 17.03 0.76
CA SER A 59 -1.73 17.09 -0.68
C SER A 59 -3.23 16.93 -0.95
N ARG A 60 -3.69 17.45 -2.10
CA ARG A 60 -5.05 17.24 -2.61
C ARG A 60 -5.02 16.63 -4.02
N PRO A 61 -5.88 15.63 -4.33
CA PRO A 61 -6.81 14.97 -3.41
C PRO A 61 -6.10 14.13 -2.34
N ILE A 62 -6.75 13.92 -1.20
CA ILE A 62 -6.21 13.11 -0.11
C ILE A 62 -6.29 11.63 -0.53
N GLU A 63 -5.13 10.96 -0.58
CA GLU A 63 -5.05 9.55 -0.98
C GLU A 63 -5.34 8.57 0.16
N PHE A 64 -5.01 8.96 1.39
CA PHE A 64 -5.05 8.11 2.58
C PHE A 64 -5.73 8.84 3.74
N ASP A 65 -6.59 8.14 4.46
CA ASP A 65 -7.23 8.70 5.66
C ASP A 65 -6.42 8.42 6.92
N GLU A 66 -5.80 7.23 7.02
CA GLU A 66 -5.10 6.77 8.21
C GLU A 66 -3.87 5.91 7.86
N TRP A 67 -2.94 5.86 8.81
CA TRP A 67 -1.76 5.00 8.74
C TRP A 67 -1.50 4.30 10.08
N VAL A 68 -0.95 3.10 10.02
CA VAL A 68 -0.56 2.34 11.22
C VAL A 68 0.70 1.52 10.95
N TRP A 69 1.58 1.39 11.95
CA TRP A 69 2.71 0.48 11.82
C TRP A 69 2.25 -0.98 11.84
N SER A 70 2.57 -1.77 10.81
CA SER A 70 2.20 -3.19 10.73
C SER A 70 3.40 -4.10 10.47
N SER A 71 3.24 -5.40 10.73
CA SER A 71 4.27 -6.39 10.40
C SER A 71 4.49 -6.48 8.88
N TYR A 72 5.69 -6.91 8.48
CA TYR A 72 6.15 -6.93 7.08
C TYR A 72 5.17 -7.67 6.15
N TRP A 73 4.62 -8.80 6.61
CA TRP A 73 3.71 -9.65 5.84
C TRP A 73 2.23 -9.28 5.99
N TYR A 74 1.88 -8.36 6.91
CA TYR A 74 0.50 -7.98 7.19
C TYR A 74 -0.28 -7.47 5.95
N PRO A 75 0.31 -6.63 5.06
CA PRO A 75 -0.40 -6.15 3.88
C PRO A 75 -0.96 -7.26 2.98
N LEU A 76 -0.35 -8.46 2.95
CA LEU A 76 -0.85 -9.57 2.14
C LEU A 76 -2.18 -10.15 2.64
N LYS A 77 -2.52 -9.93 3.91
CA LYS A 77 -3.77 -10.40 4.52
C LYS A 77 -4.93 -9.43 4.27
N THR A 78 -4.64 -8.13 4.18
CA THR A 78 -5.65 -7.06 4.16
C THR A 78 -5.80 -6.37 2.81
N VAL A 79 -4.82 -6.51 1.92
CA VAL A 79 -4.87 -5.89 0.59
C VAL A 79 -5.99 -6.48 -0.27
N VAL A 80 -6.60 -5.62 -1.09
CA VAL A 80 -7.60 -6.03 -2.09
C VAL A 80 -7.06 -7.14 -3.02
N PRO A 81 -7.88 -8.15 -3.37
CA PRO A 81 -7.40 -9.36 -4.04
C PRO A 81 -6.61 -9.13 -5.33
N PHE A 82 -7.02 -8.18 -6.17
CA PHE A 82 -6.31 -7.93 -7.45
C PHE A 82 -4.89 -7.37 -7.27
N LYS A 83 -4.58 -6.74 -6.11
CA LYS A 83 -3.24 -6.22 -5.80
C LYS A 83 -2.37 -7.24 -5.05
N LYS A 84 -2.97 -8.32 -4.51
CA LYS A 84 -2.29 -9.27 -3.61
C LYS A 84 -1.02 -9.87 -4.22
N GLU A 85 -1.08 -10.28 -5.49
CA GLU A 85 0.07 -10.90 -6.15
C GLU A 85 1.20 -9.90 -6.44
N VAL A 86 0.86 -8.66 -6.77
CA VAL A 86 1.85 -7.59 -6.97
C VAL A 86 2.58 -7.28 -5.67
N TYR A 87 1.84 -7.18 -4.55
CA TYR A 87 2.42 -6.97 -3.22
C TYR A 87 3.28 -8.16 -2.80
N ARG A 88 2.84 -9.40 -3.08
CA ARG A 88 3.59 -10.61 -2.74
C ARG A 88 4.95 -10.61 -3.43
N LYS A 89 4.98 -10.37 -4.75
CA LYS A 89 6.23 -10.27 -5.51
C LYS A 89 7.14 -9.15 -5.00
N ALA A 90 6.57 -7.97 -4.71
CA ALA A 90 7.34 -6.85 -4.18
C ALA A 90 7.97 -7.16 -2.81
N LEU A 91 7.20 -7.74 -1.89
CA LEU A 91 7.69 -8.11 -0.55
C LEU A 91 8.76 -9.22 -0.62
N ILE A 92 8.58 -10.25 -1.45
CA ILE A 92 9.60 -11.29 -1.61
C ILE A 92 10.91 -10.69 -2.14
N ASN A 93 10.84 -9.83 -3.15
CA ASN A 93 12.04 -9.20 -3.73
C ASN A 93 12.76 -8.26 -2.74
N LEU A 94 12.02 -7.62 -1.84
CA LEU A 94 12.59 -6.69 -0.85
C LEU A 94 12.98 -7.38 0.46
N LEU A 95 12.64 -8.66 0.65
CA LEU A 95 12.91 -9.39 1.88
C LEU A 95 14.41 -9.47 2.25
N PRO A 96 15.36 -9.70 1.31
CA PRO A 96 16.78 -9.74 1.66
C PRO A 96 17.27 -8.42 2.26
N GLU A 97 16.86 -7.28 1.68
CA GLU A 97 17.23 -5.96 2.18
C GLU A 97 16.52 -5.62 3.49
N TYR A 98 15.27 -6.04 3.65
CA TYR A 98 14.55 -5.91 4.92
C TYR A 98 15.26 -6.66 6.04
N ASN A 99 15.70 -7.90 5.80
CA ASN A 99 16.40 -8.70 6.79
C ASN A 99 17.71 -8.04 7.24
N LYS A 100 18.47 -7.42 6.32
CA LYS A 100 19.68 -6.64 6.65
C LYS A 100 19.38 -5.41 7.52
N LEU A 101 18.21 -4.79 7.36
CA LEU A 101 17.82 -3.61 8.13
C LEU A 101 17.38 -3.94 9.55
N ILE A 102 16.83 -5.14 9.79
CA ILE A 102 16.38 -5.58 11.12
C ILE A 102 17.47 -6.29 11.92
N SER A 103 18.49 -6.83 11.25
CA SER A 103 19.62 -7.53 11.91
C SER A 103 20.74 -6.58 12.36
N ARG A 104 20.57 -5.27 12.18
CA ARG A 104 21.49 -4.21 12.62
C ARG A 104 20.91 -3.51 13.83
#